data_AF-B6WBC9-F1
#
_entry.id   AF-B6WBC9-F1
#
_cell.length_a   1.000
_cell.length_b   1.000
_cell.length_c   1.000
_cell.angle_alpha   90.00
_cell.angle_beta   90.00
_cell.angle_gamma   90.00
#
_symmetry.space_group_name_H-M   'P 1'
#
loop_
_entity.id
_entity.type
_entity.pdbx_description
1 polymer ?
#
loop_
_entity_poly.entity_id
_entity_poly.type
_entity_poly.pdbx_seq_one_letter_code
_entity_poly.pdbx_strand_id
1 'polypeptide(L)'
;MKNTEILAPVGKMSMLDAGISAGACSFYLALDDFGARAYAKNFSLENIEEVIDYIHLFDKKVFITINTLIKDEEIDKAIFYIEKLFEYGADAILIQDIGLYSLVKNINKNAKHKLEFHASTQMAIKDYEGALTAKNLGFDRVVVARETEIDEIEKICKLDIDTEVFVHGSLCVSFSGECLLSSYLGKRSANRGRCAGICRKKYKLINDGKILGEDYYLSMKDLSTIDYTDRLIKAGVDSLKIEGRMKTDEYVYNTVKNYKEKLEKNFYDKDQLRDISNRSYTKGFIFGQKSSYLALEDENKHREIGQVYEKNGKRFFKSNSSLIKESILQVTTEKNRKLPLTLTEDLKKGQELELKDFKDAKIGSKIYLLSSKVLKDNLDQGLNSYKNLPLDIKFVAKIGKYPKITLQYKDTKISYEGENLVEEGKNISLEKEDIKENLTKLGNTIYEARKVEIDIDKNIFLRKKDINSMRRRAVEDLNEKRLAFYKNSPVKIKKEN
;
A
#
# COMPACT_ATOMS: atom_id res chain seq x y z
N MET A 1 -2.90 22.44 -7.64
CA MET A 1 -3.16 21.14 -8.29
C MET A 1 -4.09 20.36 -7.39
N LYS A 2 -5.06 19.61 -7.95
CA LYS A 2 -5.84 18.64 -7.18
C LYS A 2 -4.83 17.64 -6.60
N ASN A 3 -4.83 17.42 -5.28
CA ASN A 3 -3.95 16.41 -4.67
C ASN A 3 -4.49 15.03 -5.02
N THR A 4 -4.03 14.46 -6.13
CA THR A 4 -4.39 13.11 -6.54
C THR A 4 -3.94 12.09 -5.49
N GLU A 5 -4.83 11.21 -5.09
CA GLU A 5 -4.62 10.19 -4.07
C GLU A 5 -3.70 9.07 -4.58
N ILE A 6 -2.72 8.65 -3.76
CA ILE A 6 -2.00 7.38 -3.96
C ILE A 6 -2.61 6.35 -3.02
N LEU A 7 -3.31 5.37 -3.60
CA LEU A 7 -3.97 4.29 -2.87
C LEU A 7 -3.09 3.03 -2.87
N ALA A 8 -2.60 2.65 -1.70
CA ALA A 8 -1.67 1.54 -1.51
C ALA A 8 -2.38 0.22 -1.12
N PRO A 9 -1.89 -0.94 -1.60
CA PRO A 9 -2.42 -2.24 -1.22
C PRO A 9 -1.87 -2.70 0.13
N VAL A 10 -2.74 -3.25 0.98
CA VAL A 10 -2.33 -3.84 2.27
C VAL A 10 -2.87 -5.26 2.39
N GLY A 11 -1.96 -6.23 2.46
CA GLY A 11 -2.27 -7.64 2.71
C GLY A 11 -1.89 -8.13 4.11
N LYS A 12 -1.12 -7.36 4.87
CA LYS A 12 -0.64 -7.62 6.23
C LYS A 12 -0.10 -6.33 6.86
N MET A 13 0.08 -6.30 8.19
CA MET A 13 0.57 -5.11 8.92
C MET A 13 1.89 -4.53 8.40
N SER A 14 2.88 -5.37 8.08
CA SER A 14 4.17 -4.85 7.60
C SER A 14 4.08 -4.14 6.23
N MET A 15 3.07 -4.45 5.41
CA MET A 15 2.78 -3.70 4.19
C MET A 15 2.13 -2.35 4.48
N LEU A 16 1.34 -2.27 5.56
CA LEU A 16 0.76 -1.01 6.01
C LEU A 16 1.87 -0.07 6.50
N ASP A 17 2.76 -0.56 7.37
CA ASP A 17 3.91 0.22 7.85
C ASP A 17 4.80 0.69 6.67
N ALA A 18 5.03 -0.18 5.68
CA ALA A 18 5.71 0.15 4.44
C ALA A 18 5.00 1.25 3.63
N GLY A 19 3.66 1.16 3.49
CA GLY A 19 2.90 2.17 2.77
C GLY A 19 2.79 3.52 3.51
N ILE A 20 2.65 3.51 4.83
CA ILE A 20 2.67 4.72 5.67
C ILE A 20 4.03 5.41 5.55
N SER A 21 5.12 4.66 5.72
CA SER A 21 6.48 5.19 5.64
C SER A 21 6.85 5.72 4.26
N ALA A 22 6.34 5.10 3.18
CA ALA A 22 6.49 5.62 1.83
C ALA A 22 5.61 6.85 1.55
N GLY A 23 4.62 7.13 2.40
CA GLY A 23 3.76 8.29 2.31
C GLY A 23 2.51 8.11 1.45
N ALA A 24 1.93 6.90 1.40
CA ALA A 24 0.62 6.67 0.76
C ALA A 24 -0.47 7.55 1.41
N CYS A 25 -1.49 7.92 0.62
CA CYS A 25 -2.61 8.75 1.08
C CYS A 25 -3.67 7.91 1.78
N SER A 26 -3.93 6.72 1.24
CA SER A 26 -4.94 5.79 1.73
C SER A 26 -4.54 4.35 1.44
N PHE A 27 -5.27 3.42 2.04
CA PHE A 27 -4.99 1.99 1.96
C PHE A 27 -6.24 1.21 1.61
N TYR A 28 -6.10 0.18 0.77
CA TYR A 28 -7.14 -0.81 0.59
C TYR A 28 -6.70 -2.19 1.04
N LEU A 29 -7.60 -2.89 1.71
CA LEU A 29 -7.37 -4.21 2.29
C LEU A 29 -8.64 -5.06 2.22
N ALA A 30 -8.58 -6.29 2.72
CA ALA A 30 -9.76 -7.14 2.83
C ALA A 30 -9.77 -7.91 4.14
N LEU A 31 -10.96 -8.35 4.50
CA LEU A 31 -11.15 -9.41 5.46
C LEU A 31 -10.86 -10.78 4.83
N ASP A 32 -10.83 -11.82 5.66
CA ASP A 32 -10.66 -13.23 5.23
C ASP A 32 -11.76 -13.70 4.25
N ASP A 33 -12.95 -13.11 4.38
CA ASP A 33 -14.10 -13.37 3.51
C ASP A 33 -14.38 -12.22 2.54
N PHE A 34 -15.12 -12.54 1.47
CA PHE A 34 -15.70 -11.60 0.50
C PHE A 34 -14.74 -10.70 -0.29
N GLY A 35 -13.42 -10.89 -0.16
CA GLY A 35 -12.40 -10.23 -0.98
C GLY A 35 -11.97 -11.02 -2.22
N ALA A 36 -11.73 -10.35 -3.35
CA ALA A 36 -11.25 -10.95 -4.59
C ALA A 36 -9.76 -11.41 -4.59
N ARG A 37 -9.18 -11.68 -3.40
CA ARG A 37 -7.84 -12.29 -3.18
C ARG A 37 -7.88 -13.16 -1.92
N ALA A 38 -8.46 -14.34 -2.04
CA ALA A 38 -8.70 -15.26 -0.91
C ALA A 38 -7.41 -15.88 -0.33
N TYR A 39 -6.27 -15.78 -1.03
CA TYR A 39 -4.98 -16.34 -0.60
C TYR A 39 -3.97 -15.28 -0.12
N ALA A 40 -4.38 -14.01 -0.04
CA ALA A 40 -3.59 -13.03 0.70
C ALA A 40 -3.74 -13.31 2.21
N LYS A 41 -2.79 -12.86 3.04
CA LYS A 41 -2.86 -13.10 4.49
C LYS A 41 -4.12 -12.47 5.11
N ASN A 42 -4.57 -11.34 4.55
CA ASN A 42 -5.79 -10.60 4.91
C ASN A 42 -5.89 -10.29 6.41
N PHE A 43 -6.99 -9.69 6.81
CA PHE A 43 -7.30 -9.33 8.19
C PHE A 43 -8.57 -10.06 8.62
N SER A 44 -8.75 -10.22 9.92
CA SER A 44 -9.93 -10.86 10.49
C SER A 44 -10.84 -9.81 11.12
N LEU A 45 -12.07 -10.17 11.44
CA LEU A 45 -12.97 -9.22 12.12
C LEU A 45 -12.48 -8.86 13.53
N GLU A 46 -11.68 -9.72 14.15
CA GLU A 46 -11.13 -9.51 15.49
C GLU A 46 -9.99 -8.49 15.49
N ASN A 47 -9.20 -8.37 14.42
CA ASN A 47 -8.06 -7.47 14.38
C ASN A 47 -8.26 -6.22 13.52
N ILE A 48 -9.28 -6.19 12.66
CA ILE A 48 -9.44 -5.10 11.69
C ILE A 48 -9.67 -3.74 12.35
N GLU A 49 -10.32 -3.70 13.51
CA GLU A 49 -10.58 -2.45 14.23
C GLU A 49 -9.28 -1.73 14.58
N GLU A 50 -8.31 -2.44 15.17
CA GLU A 50 -6.99 -1.88 15.52
C GLU A 50 -6.24 -1.37 14.28
N VAL A 51 -6.41 -2.04 13.14
CA VAL A 51 -5.79 -1.64 11.86
C VAL A 51 -6.41 -0.35 11.33
N ILE A 52 -7.74 -0.24 11.37
CA ILE A 52 -8.48 0.98 10.99
C ILE A 52 -8.03 2.14 11.87
N ASP A 53 -8.01 1.94 13.19
CA ASP A 53 -7.59 2.97 14.16
C ASP A 53 -6.15 3.40 13.92
N TYR A 54 -5.24 2.45 13.69
CA TYR A 54 -3.85 2.76 13.37
C TYR A 54 -3.73 3.62 12.10
N ILE A 55 -4.49 3.33 11.05
CA ILE A 55 -4.51 4.14 9.81
C ILE A 55 -5.02 5.56 10.09
N HIS A 56 -6.12 5.70 10.82
CA HIS A 56 -6.70 7.01 11.16
C HIS A 56 -5.81 7.84 12.07
N LEU A 57 -5.02 7.20 12.94
CA LEU A 57 -4.02 7.88 13.76
C LEU A 57 -2.89 8.51 12.93
N PHE A 58 -2.70 8.13 11.67
CA PHE A 58 -1.84 8.83 10.70
C PHE A 58 -2.60 9.83 9.81
N ASP A 59 -3.88 10.10 10.11
CA ASP A 59 -4.81 10.91 9.32
C ASP A 59 -4.94 10.42 7.86
N LYS A 60 -4.96 9.09 7.68
CA LYS A 60 -5.10 8.42 6.38
C LYS A 60 -6.44 7.70 6.31
N LYS A 61 -6.89 7.35 5.11
CA LYS A 61 -8.16 6.62 4.89
C LYS A 61 -7.95 5.13 4.66
N VAL A 62 -8.97 4.32 4.98
CA VAL A 62 -8.99 2.88 4.78
C VAL A 62 -10.23 2.40 4.02
N PHE A 63 -9.99 1.62 2.96
CA PHE A 63 -11.03 1.07 2.09
C PHE A 63 -11.03 -0.46 2.14
N ILE A 64 -12.18 -1.06 2.40
CA ILE A 64 -12.31 -2.51 2.66
C ILE A 64 -13.00 -3.18 1.47
N THR A 65 -12.39 -4.23 0.91
CA THR A 65 -13.01 -4.92 -0.24
C THR A 65 -14.03 -5.96 0.21
N ILE A 66 -15.28 -5.82 -0.22
CA ILE A 66 -16.36 -6.82 -0.15
C ILE A 66 -16.88 -7.00 -1.59
N ASN A 67 -15.97 -7.44 -2.46
CA ASN A 67 -16.08 -7.28 -3.89
C ASN A 67 -16.19 -8.59 -4.67
N THR A 68 -16.68 -9.64 -4.02
CA THR A 68 -17.10 -10.90 -4.67
C THR A 68 -18.61 -10.97 -4.79
N LEU A 69 -19.14 -11.79 -5.70
CA LEU A 69 -20.58 -12.09 -5.74
C LEU A 69 -20.97 -12.88 -4.49
N ILE A 70 -22.11 -12.55 -3.90
CA ILE A 70 -22.57 -13.11 -2.62
C ILE A 70 -23.65 -14.15 -2.90
N LYS A 71 -23.53 -15.33 -2.31
CA LYS A 71 -24.62 -16.32 -2.36
C LYS A 71 -25.67 -16.01 -1.30
N ASP A 72 -26.89 -16.50 -1.49
CA ASP A 72 -27.99 -16.33 -0.53
C ASP A 72 -27.61 -16.75 0.89
N GLU A 73 -26.92 -17.90 1.04
CA GLU A 73 -26.43 -18.43 2.32
C GLU A 73 -25.38 -17.53 3.00
N GLU A 74 -24.75 -16.62 2.25
CA GLU A 74 -23.68 -15.74 2.69
C GLU A 74 -24.16 -14.31 2.99
N ILE A 75 -25.39 -13.93 2.59
CA ILE A 75 -25.90 -12.56 2.69
C ILE A 75 -25.90 -12.04 4.13
N ASP A 76 -26.38 -12.83 5.10
CA ASP A 76 -26.42 -12.42 6.50
C ASP A 76 -25.02 -12.16 7.07
N LYS A 77 -24.06 -12.99 6.69
CA LYS A 77 -22.66 -12.82 7.07
C LYS A 77 -22.06 -11.56 6.45
N ALA A 78 -22.32 -11.30 5.16
CA ALA A 78 -21.84 -10.10 4.47
C ALA A 78 -22.43 -8.81 5.08
N ILE A 79 -23.72 -8.82 5.41
CA ILE A 79 -24.38 -7.71 6.11
C ILE A 79 -23.74 -7.47 7.49
N PHE A 80 -23.54 -8.53 8.28
CA PHE A 80 -22.89 -8.43 9.58
C PHE A 80 -21.48 -7.83 9.49
N TYR A 81 -20.71 -8.20 8.45
CA TYR A 81 -19.38 -7.65 8.22
C TYR A 81 -19.46 -6.15 7.94
N ILE A 82 -20.40 -5.71 7.12
CA ILE A 82 -20.61 -4.28 6.82
C ILE A 82 -21.05 -3.50 8.05
N GLU A 83 -21.97 -4.04 8.86
CA GLU A 83 -22.39 -3.45 10.14
C GLU A 83 -21.17 -3.21 11.06
N LYS A 84 -20.27 -4.19 11.17
CA LYS A 84 -19.07 -4.08 11.99
C LYS A 84 -18.05 -3.10 11.43
N LEU A 85 -17.80 -3.12 10.12
CA LEU A 85 -16.88 -2.16 9.49
C LEU A 85 -17.39 -0.72 9.59
N PHE A 86 -18.72 -0.53 9.53
CA PHE A 86 -19.36 0.75 9.79
C PHE A 86 -19.13 1.22 11.23
N GLU A 87 -19.36 0.35 12.23
CA GLU A 87 -19.12 0.62 13.65
C GLU A 87 -17.66 1.01 13.92
N TYR A 88 -16.73 0.24 13.36
CA TYR A 88 -15.28 0.46 13.50
C TYR A 88 -14.77 1.71 12.76
N GLY A 89 -15.59 2.30 11.89
CA GLY A 89 -15.30 3.56 11.21
C GLY A 89 -14.56 3.43 9.87
N ALA A 90 -14.69 2.33 9.15
CA ALA A 90 -14.10 2.22 7.81
C ALA A 90 -14.56 3.37 6.89
N ASP A 91 -13.64 3.96 6.11
CA ASP A 91 -13.96 5.11 5.25
C ASP A 91 -14.75 4.69 4.00
N ALA A 92 -14.47 3.49 3.45
CA ALA A 92 -15.19 2.99 2.30
C ALA A 92 -15.25 1.47 2.23
N ILE A 93 -16.25 0.95 1.51
CA ILE A 93 -16.29 -0.43 1.04
C ILE A 93 -16.37 -0.54 -0.48
N LEU A 94 -15.54 -1.41 -1.05
CA LEU A 94 -15.60 -1.74 -2.47
C LEU A 94 -16.57 -2.89 -2.68
N ILE A 95 -17.68 -2.64 -3.37
CA ILE A 95 -18.75 -3.61 -3.61
C ILE A 95 -18.84 -3.95 -5.11
N GLN A 96 -19.13 -5.22 -5.40
CA GLN A 96 -19.53 -5.67 -6.74
C GLN A 96 -21.03 -6.00 -6.81
N ASP A 97 -21.54 -6.67 -5.77
CA ASP A 97 -22.89 -7.24 -5.75
C ASP A 97 -23.95 -6.14 -5.53
N ILE A 98 -24.76 -5.88 -6.56
CA ILE A 98 -25.81 -4.84 -6.53
C ILE A 98 -26.93 -5.22 -5.55
N GLY A 99 -27.20 -6.52 -5.36
CA GLY A 99 -28.15 -7.02 -4.38
C GLY A 99 -27.70 -6.66 -2.97
N LEU A 100 -26.46 -6.98 -2.62
CA LEU A 100 -25.86 -6.57 -1.34
C LEU A 100 -25.89 -5.05 -1.18
N TYR A 101 -25.45 -4.28 -2.19
CA TYR A 101 -25.48 -2.82 -2.16
C TYR A 101 -26.88 -2.28 -1.84
N SER A 102 -27.92 -2.82 -2.49
CA SER A 102 -29.31 -2.38 -2.29
C SER A 102 -29.79 -2.53 -0.84
N LEU A 103 -29.31 -3.57 -0.15
CA LEU A 103 -29.64 -3.84 1.26
C LEU A 103 -28.92 -2.90 2.23
N VAL A 104 -27.70 -2.46 1.89
CA VAL A 104 -26.83 -1.72 2.83
C VAL A 104 -26.71 -0.23 2.56
N LYS A 105 -27.11 0.27 1.37
CA LYS A 105 -26.90 1.67 0.95
C LYS A 105 -27.45 2.73 1.91
N ASN A 106 -28.45 2.36 2.71
CA ASN A 106 -29.12 3.25 3.68
C ASN A 106 -28.44 3.29 5.06
N ILE A 107 -27.32 2.59 5.26
CA ILE A 107 -26.62 2.51 6.56
C ILE A 107 -26.20 3.89 7.10
N ASN A 108 -25.95 4.84 6.21
CA ASN A 108 -25.41 6.16 6.56
C ASN A 108 -26.43 7.16 7.16
N LYS A 109 -27.71 6.79 7.33
CA LYS A 109 -28.77 7.73 7.77
C LYS A 109 -28.44 8.49 9.07
N ASN A 110 -27.74 7.86 10.01
CA ASN A 110 -27.32 8.45 11.29
C ASN A 110 -25.81 8.35 11.52
N ALA A 111 -25.02 8.27 10.43
CA ALA A 111 -23.58 8.09 10.54
C ALA A 111 -22.90 9.36 11.06
N LYS A 112 -22.03 9.18 12.06
CA LYS A 112 -21.08 10.23 12.47
C LYS A 112 -19.96 10.35 11.45
N HIS A 113 -19.50 9.21 10.95
CA HIS A 113 -18.51 9.07 9.90
C HIS A 113 -19.13 8.27 8.75
N LYS A 114 -19.32 8.91 7.60
CA LYS A 114 -19.94 8.30 6.42
C LYS A 114 -19.08 7.15 5.89
N LEU A 115 -19.69 5.99 5.72
CA LEU A 115 -19.10 4.87 4.98
C LEU A 115 -19.37 5.04 3.48
N GLU A 116 -18.35 5.34 2.69
CA GLU A 116 -18.49 5.47 1.23
C GLU A 116 -18.69 4.11 0.55
N PHE A 117 -19.44 4.10 -0.55
CA PHE A 117 -19.60 2.92 -1.40
C PHE A 117 -18.84 3.11 -2.70
N HIS A 118 -17.83 2.28 -2.93
CA HIS A 118 -17.02 2.31 -4.14
C HIS A 118 -17.43 1.16 -5.06
N ALA A 119 -17.80 1.48 -6.30
CA ALA A 119 -18.10 0.50 -7.33
C ALA A 119 -16.79 -0.21 -7.71
N SER A 120 -16.67 -1.47 -7.31
CA SER A 120 -15.46 -2.26 -7.49
C SER A 120 -15.15 -2.43 -8.97
N THR A 121 -13.86 -2.54 -9.31
CA THR A 121 -13.40 -2.92 -10.66
C THR A 121 -13.98 -4.26 -11.15
N GLN A 122 -14.49 -5.08 -10.22
CA GLN A 122 -15.19 -6.31 -10.52
C GLN A 122 -16.58 -6.08 -11.16
N MET A 123 -17.13 -4.86 -11.14
CA MET A 123 -18.37 -4.48 -11.85
C MET A 123 -18.16 -4.20 -13.35
N ALA A 124 -16.93 -4.31 -13.86
CA ALA A 124 -16.60 -4.13 -15.28
C ALA A 124 -16.99 -2.77 -15.90
N ILE A 125 -17.10 -1.71 -15.08
CA ILE A 125 -17.42 -0.35 -15.56
C ILE A 125 -16.25 0.20 -16.39
N LYS A 126 -16.52 0.45 -17.69
CA LYS A 126 -15.49 0.79 -18.69
C LYS A 126 -15.89 1.92 -19.64
N ASP A 127 -17.03 2.56 -19.39
CA ASP A 127 -17.56 3.64 -20.22
C ASP A 127 -18.37 4.63 -19.37
N TYR A 128 -18.68 5.78 -19.99
CA TYR A 128 -19.45 6.84 -19.39
C TYR A 128 -20.82 6.37 -18.86
N GLU A 129 -21.56 5.56 -19.62
CA GLU A 129 -22.92 5.13 -19.26
C GLU A 129 -22.91 4.18 -18.04
N GLY A 130 -21.93 3.28 -17.96
CA GLY A 130 -21.73 2.43 -16.80
C GLY A 130 -21.40 3.26 -15.54
N ALA A 131 -20.54 4.27 -15.67
CA ALA A 131 -20.19 5.16 -14.56
C ALA A 131 -21.38 6.04 -14.14
N LEU A 132 -22.13 6.58 -15.09
CA LEU A 132 -23.36 7.34 -14.83
C LEU A 132 -24.41 6.49 -14.12
N THR A 133 -24.55 5.21 -14.52
CA THR A 133 -25.44 4.26 -13.84
C THR A 133 -25.01 4.04 -12.39
N ALA A 134 -23.71 3.81 -12.13
CA ALA A 134 -23.20 3.66 -10.77
C ALA A 134 -23.45 4.92 -9.92
N LYS A 135 -23.23 6.11 -10.49
CA LYS A 135 -23.56 7.38 -9.85
C LYS A 135 -25.04 7.48 -9.49
N ASN A 136 -25.93 7.19 -10.44
CA ASN A 136 -27.38 7.27 -10.22
C ASN A 136 -27.88 6.25 -9.18
N LEU A 137 -27.19 5.11 -9.03
CA LEU A 137 -27.47 4.14 -7.97
C LEU A 137 -27.05 4.66 -6.58
N GLY A 138 -26.13 5.62 -6.51
CA GLY A 138 -25.62 6.23 -5.28
C GLY A 138 -24.22 5.76 -4.86
N PHE A 139 -23.40 5.23 -5.78
CA PHE A 139 -21.99 4.99 -5.49
C PHE A 139 -21.22 6.32 -5.42
N ASP A 140 -20.29 6.40 -4.48
CA ASP A 140 -19.46 7.59 -4.26
C ASP A 140 -18.24 7.62 -5.21
N ARG A 141 -17.76 6.43 -5.62
CA ARG A 141 -16.57 6.27 -6.46
C ARG A 141 -16.72 5.12 -7.45
N VAL A 142 -16.13 5.25 -8.63
CA VAL A 142 -15.98 4.18 -9.61
C VAL A 142 -14.51 3.78 -9.76
N VAL A 143 -14.22 2.49 -9.55
CA VAL A 143 -12.93 1.90 -9.87
C VAL A 143 -12.97 1.40 -11.32
N VAL A 144 -12.43 2.18 -12.23
CA VAL A 144 -12.54 1.93 -13.67
C VAL A 144 -11.86 0.62 -14.06
N ALA A 145 -12.47 -0.12 -14.99
CA ALA A 145 -11.91 -1.35 -15.54
C ALA A 145 -10.54 -1.09 -16.19
N ARG A 146 -9.58 -2.00 -15.99
CA ARG A 146 -8.16 -1.82 -16.34
C ARG A 146 -7.87 -1.75 -17.84
N GLU A 147 -8.84 -2.19 -18.64
CA GLU A 147 -8.84 -2.21 -20.09
C GLU A 147 -9.38 -0.92 -20.72
N THR A 148 -9.88 0.03 -19.92
CA THR A 148 -10.50 1.28 -20.39
C THR A 148 -9.46 2.26 -20.90
N GLU A 149 -9.64 2.77 -22.11
CA GLU A 149 -8.73 3.76 -22.71
C GLU A 149 -8.87 5.15 -22.06
N ILE A 150 -7.79 5.92 -22.04
CA ILE A 150 -7.71 7.23 -21.38
C ILE A 150 -8.78 8.23 -21.85
N ASP A 151 -9.15 8.20 -23.13
CA ASP A 151 -10.17 9.11 -23.69
C ASP A 151 -11.55 8.83 -23.09
N GLU A 152 -11.83 7.57 -22.75
CA GLU A 152 -13.07 7.17 -22.08
C GLU A 152 -13.00 7.49 -20.58
N ILE A 153 -11.84 7.31 -19.95
CA ILE A 153 -11.60 7.75 -18.56
C ILE A 153 -11.83 9.25 -18.43
N GLU A 154 -11.40 10.07 -19.39
CA GLU A 154 -11.65 11.51 -19.38
C GLU A 154 -13.15 11.83 -19.42
N LYS A 155 -13.96 11.05 -20.18
CA LYS A 155 -15.42 11.22 -20.17
C LYS A 155 -16.01 10.85 -18.81
N ILE A 156 -15.57 9.75 -18.21
CA ILE A 156 -16.01 9.33 -16.88
C ILE A 156 -15.68 10.41 -15.84
N CYS A 157 -14.48 10.99 -15.87
CA CYS A 157 -14.06 12.03 -14.93
C CYS A 157 -14.84 13.36 -15.06
N LYS A 158 -15.61 13.55 -16.15
CA LYS A 158 -16.54 14.70 -16.29
C LYS A 158 -17.83 14.50 -15.51
N LEU A 159 -18.12 13.28 -15.07
CA LEU A 159 -19.18 13.01 -14.12
C LEU A 159 -18.75 13.48 -12.73
N ASP A 160 -19.70 14.04 -11.98
CA ASP A 160 -19.50 14.34 -10.56
C ASP A 160 -19.63 13.04 -9.73
N ILE A 161 -18.59 12.21 -9.79
CA ILE A 161 -18.34 10.97 -9.03
C ILE A 161 -16.81 10.73 -8.96
N ASP A 162 -16.29 10.27 -7.83
CA ASP A 162 -14.85 10.01 -7.69
C ASP A 162 -14.40 8.92 -8.67
N THR A 163 -13.24 9.11 -9.31
CA THR A 163 -12.68 8.16 -10.27
C THR A 163 -11.34 7.57 -9.79
N GLU A 164 -11.28 6.25 -9.69
CA GLU A 164 -10.08 5.50 -9.29
C GLU A 164 -9.58 4.61 -10.43
N VAL A 165 -8.27 4.65 -10.70
CA VAL A 165 -7.64 3.94 -11.82
C VAL A 165 -6.44 3.14 -11.33
N PHE A 166 -6.33 1.87 -11.75
CA PHE A 166 -5.11 1.09 -11.52
C PHE A 166 -3.94 1.66 -12.33
N VAL A 167 -2.82 1.92 -11.67
CA VAL A 167 -1.62 2.52 -12.30
C VAL A 167 -0.42 1.60 -12.32
N HIS A 168 -0.37 0.62 -11.41
CA HIS A 168 0.80 -0.24 -11.27
C HIS A 168 0.42 -1.65 -10.83
N GLY A 169 1.18 -2.65 -11.26
CA GLY A 169 1.09 -4.03 -10.78
C GLY A 169 0.44 -4.99 -11.77
N SER A 170 0.00 -6.15 -11.28
CA SER A 170 -0.35 -7.28 -12.15
C SER A 170 -1.60 -7.03 -13.02
N LEU A 171 -1.49 -7.19 -14.34
CA LEU A 171 -2.64 -7.13 -15.27
C LEU A 171 -3.28 -8.49 -15.53
N CYS A 172 -4.58 -8.45 -15.84
CA CYS A 172 -5.37 -9.60 -16.30
C CYS A 172 -5.43 -9.59 -17.84
N VAL A 173 -5.54 -10.78 -18.44
CA VAL A 173 -5.73 -10.96 -19.89
C VAL A 173 -7.21 -10.86 -20.31
N SER A 174 -8.11 -10.95 -19.34
CA SER A 174 -9.57 -10.91 -19.53
C SER A 174 -10.14 -9.63 -18.94
N PHE A 175 -11.37 -9.29 -19.33
CA PHE A 175 -12.11 -8.13 -18.82
C PHE A 175 -12.24 -8.19 -17.29
N SER A 176 -12.17 -7.02 -16.67
CA SER A 176 -12.16 -6.87 -15.22
C SER A 176 -13.48 -7.40 -14.62
N GLY A 177 -13.41 -8.39 -13.73
CA GLY A 177 -14.61 -9.01 -13.11
C GLY A 177 -15.22 -10.18 -13.90
N GLU A 178 -14.77 -10.44 -15.13
CA GLU A 178 -15.48 -11.36 -16.04
C GLU A 178 -14.67 -12.63 -16.38
N CYS A 179 -13.66 -12.98 -15.58
CA CYS A 179 -12.76 -14.08 -15.89
C CYS A 179 -13.28 -15.44 -15.39
N LEU A 180 -13.82 -16.25 -16.31
CA LEU A 180 -14.30 -17.61 -16.02
C LEU A 180 -13.24 -18.73 -16.20
N LEU A 181 -12.07 -18.39 -16.77
CA LEU A 181 -11.04 -19.37 -17.15
C LEU A 181 -10.60 -20.28 -16.00
N SER A 182 -10.40 -19.71 -14.81
CA SER A 182 -9.99 -20.44 -13.62
C SER A 182 -11.09 -21.38 -13.10
N SER A 183 -12.36 -21.00 -13.27
CA SER A 183 -13.48 -21.85 -12.87
C SER A 183 -13.59 -23.04 -13.81
N TYR A 184 -13.55 -22.79 -15.12
CA TYR A 184 -13.69 -23.80 -16.15
C TYR A 184 -12.57 -24.85 -16.12
N LEU A 185 -11.31 -24.42 -16.04
CA LEU A 185 -10.16 -25.33 -16.10
C LEU A 185 -9.69 -25.82 -14.73
N GLY A 186 -9.93 -25.07 -13.66
CA GLY A 186 -9.34 -25.31 -12.34
C GLY A 186 -10.35 -25.51 -11.21
N LYS A 187 -11.67 -25.49 -11.50
CA LYS A 187 -12.77 -25.55 -10.50
C LYS A 187 -12.62 -24.52 -9.37
N ARG A 188 -11.96 -23.39 -9.66
CA ARG A 188 -11.68 -22.30 -8.72
C ARG A 188 -12.12 -20.97 -9.32
N SER A 189 -13.07 -20.28 -8.72
CA SER A 189 -13.57 -19.00 -9.23
C SER A 189 -12.59 -17.85 -9.00
N ALA A 190 -12.12 -17.21 -10.07
CA ALA A 190 -11.29 -16.01 -9.99
C ALA A 190 -12.07 -14.81 -9.42
N ASN A 191 -13.36 -14.71 -9.76
CA ASN A 191 -14.28 -13.67 -9.29
C ASN A 191 -14.69 -13.85 -7.81
N ARG A 192 -14.24 -14.94 -7.18
CA ARG A 192 -14.32 -15.17 -5.73
C ARG A 192 -12.94 -15.21 -5.07
N GLY A 193 -11.97 -14.57 -5.70
CA GLY A 193 -10.60 -14.44 -5.20
C GLY A 193 -9.75 -15.70 -5.20
N ARG A 194 -10.22 -16.79 -5.82
CA ARG A 194 -9.52 -18.09 -5.84
C ARG A 194 -8.77 -18.36 -7.14
N CYS A 195 -8.44 -17.34 -7.92
CA CYS A 195 -7.75 -17.47 -9.21
C CYS A 195 -6.55 -18.43 -9.14
N ALA A 196 -6.47 -19.39 -10.07
CA ALA A 196 -5.37 -20.36 -10.17
C ALA A 196 -4.23 -19.89 -11.08
N GLY A 197 -4.32 -18.69 -11.66
CA GLY A 197 -3.29 -18.14 -12.54
C GLY A 197 -3.11 -18.93 -13.83
N ILE A 198 -4.19 -19.49 -14.39
CA ILE A 198 -4.14 -20.36 -15.57
C ILE A 198 -3.54 -19.63 -16.79
N CYS A 199 -3.89 -18.36 -16.99
CA CYS A 199 -3.29 -17.51 -18.02
C CYS A 199 -1.77 -17.30 -17.88
N ARG A 200 -1.17 -17.67 -16.74
CA ARG A 200 0.27 -17.55 -16.48
C ARG A 200 1.07 -18.80 -16.85
N LYS A 201 0.41 -19.83 -17.38
CA LYS A 201 1.05 -21.09 -17.83
C LYS A 201 1.54 -20.97 -19.27
N LYS A 202 2.41 -21.91 -19.69
CA LYS A 202 2.78 -22.06 -21.10
C LYS A 202 1.63 -22.71 -21.87
N TYR A 203 1.47 -22.28 -23.12
CA TYR A 203 0.47 -22.77 -24.05
C TYR A 203 1.15 -23.13 -25.37
N LYS A 204 0.62 -24.16 -26.03
CA LYS A 204 0.98 -24.50 -27.41
C LYS A 204 0.03 -23.77 -28.36
N LEU A 205 0.59 -23.08 -29.35
CA LEU A 205 -0.18 -22.50 -30.46
C LEU A 205 -0.37 -23.59 -31.51
N ILE A 206 -1.62 -23.98 -31.76
CA ILE A 206 -1.95 -25.07 -32.68
C ILE A 206 -2.80 -24.48 -33.82
N ASN A 207 -2.40 -24.74 -35.06
CA ASN A 207 -3.17 -24.41 -36.26
C ASN A 207 -3.27 -25.66 -37.14
N ASP A 208 -4.48 -26.08 -37.48
CA ASP A 208 -4.76 -27.30 -38.27
C ASP A 208 -3.97 -28.54 -37.82
N GLY A 209 -3.92 -28.77 -36.51
CA GLY A 209 -3.19 -29.90 -35.90
C GLY A 209 -1.66 -29.75 -35.85
N LYS A 210 -1.09 -28.68 -36.42
CA LYS A 210 0.35 -28.37 -36.34
C LYS A 210 0.64 -27.46 -35.17
N ILE A 211 1.65 -27.81 -34.37
CA ILE A 211 2.18 -26.94 -33.31
C ILE A 211 3.08 -25.89 -33.97
N LEU A 212 2.67 -24.62 -33.88
CA LEU A 212 3.41 -23.47 -34.41
C LEU A 212 4.41 -22.88 -33.40
N GLY A 213 4.20 -23.12 -32.11
CA GLY A 213 5.06 -22.62 -31.05
C GLY A 213 4.54 -22.97 -29.65
N GLU A 214 5.38 -22.76 -28.64
CA GLU A 214 5.05 -22.94 -27.23
C GLU A 214 5.61 -21.78 -26.40
N ASP A 215 4.72 -21.00 -25.79
CA ASP A 215 5.11 -19.81 -25.01
C ASP A 215 3.98 -19.38 -24.05
N TYR A 216 4.17 -18.30 -23.31
CA TYR A 216 3.21 -17.69 -22.38
C TYR A 216 2.23 -16.73 -23.09
N TYR A 217 1.46 -17.26 -24.04
CA TYR A 217 0.58 -16.46 -24.92
C TYR A 217 -0.56 -15.71 -24.22
N LEU A 218 -0.84 -16.00 -22.95
CA LEU A 218 -1.89 -15.33 -22.15
C LEU A 218 -1.33 -14.56 -20.93
N SER A 219 -0.01 -14.60 -20.71
CA SER A 219 0.58 -13.99 -19.52
C SER A 219 0.87 -12.52 -19.79
N MET A 220 0.09 -11.62 -19.18
CA MET A 220 0.30 -10.18 -19.33
C MET A 220 1.55 -9.69 -18.59
N LYS A 221 2.23 -8.68 -19.12
CA LYS A 221 3.17 -7.87 -18.33
C LYS A 221 2.47 -7.17 -17.17
N ASP A 222 3.23 -6.66 -16.23
CA ASP A 222 2.68 -5.82 -15.16
C ASP A 222 2.43 -4.39 -15.71
N LEU A 223 1.35 -3.75 -15.29
CA LEU A 223 1.06 -2.35 -15.61
C LEU A 223 2.09 -1.45 -14.95
N SER A 224 2.55 -0.44 -15.68
CA SER A 224 3.14 0.76 -15.08
C SER A 224 2.78 1.96 -15.93
N THR A 225 2.00 2.87 -15.35
CA THR A 225 1.63 4.15 -15.97
C THR A 225 2.40 5.32 -15.40
N ILE A 226 3.49 5.10 -14.65
CA ILE A 226 4.20 6.17 -13.94
C ILE A 226 4.68 7.30 -14.87
N ASP A 227 5.15 6.94 -16.08
CA ASP A 227 5.57 7.89 -17.12
C ASP A 227 4.40 8.72 -17.69
N TYR A 228 3.15 8.33 -17.44
CA TYR A 228 1.94 8.93 -17.99
C TYR A 228 0.98 9.46 -16.90
N THR A 229 1.46 9.55 -15.66
CA THR A 229 0.68 10.06 -14.50
C THR A 229 0.11 11.44 -14.77
N ASP A 230 0.88 12.33 -15.42
CA ASP A 230 0.44 13.67 -15.80
C ASP A 230 -0.83 13.66 -16.68
N ARG A 231 -0.98 12.65 -17.56
CA ARG A 231 -2.18 12.49 -18.39
C ARG A 231 -3.39 12.04 -17.59
N LEU A 232 -3.20 11.18 -16.60
CA LEU A 232 -4.27 10.71 -15.72
C LEU A 232 -4.79 11.85 -14.84
N ILE A 233 -3.88 12.64 -14.27
CA ILE A 233 -4.22 13.82 -13.48
C ILE A 233 -4.97 14.84 -14.34
N LYS A 234 -4.48 15.09 -15.57
CA LYS A 234 -5.16 15.99 -16.53
C LYS A 234 -6.55 15.49 -16.92
N ALA A 235 -6.73 14.17 -17.04
CA ALA A 235 -8.03 13.58 -17.34
C ALA A 235 -9.04 13.78 -16.19
N GLY A 236 -8.57 14.01 -14.96
CA GLY A 236 -9.41 14.28 -13.78
C GLY A 236 -9.41 13.18 -12.73
N VAL A 237 -8.59 12.13 -12.89
CA VAL A 237 -8.53 10.98 -11.99
C VAL A 237 -8.23 11.41 -10.55
N ASP A 238 -9.07 10.94 -9.61
CA ASP A 238 -8.96 11.23 -8.17
C ASP A 238 -7.94 10.35 -7.47
N SER A 239 -7.89 9.06 -7.84
CA SER A 239 -7.09 8.05 -7.13
C SER A 239 -6.27 7.16 -8.07
N LEU A 240 -4.96 7.11 -7.81
CA LEU A 240 -4.00 6.22 -8.47
C LEU A 240 -3.81 4.98 -7.60
N LYS A 241 -4.43 3.88 -8.03
CA LYS A 241 -4.40 2.61 -7.30
C LYS A 241 -3.24 1.73 -7.70
N ILE A 242 -2.42 1.36 -6.72
CA ILE A 242 -1.35 0.38 -6.90
C ILE A 242 -1.91 -1.02 -6.58
N GLU A 243 -1.82 -1.95 -7.52
CA GLU A 243 -2.15 -3.35 -7.25
C GLU A 243 -0.96 -4.07 -6.59
N GLY A 244 -1.25 -4.89 -5.57
CA GLY A 244 -0.18 -5.62 -4.89
C GLY A 244 -0.49 -6.26 -3.54
N ARG A 245 -1.75 -6.58 -3.19
CA ARG A 245 -2.07 -7.18 -1.87
C ARG A 245 -1.34 -8.50 -1.54
N MET A 246 -0.81 -9.19 -2.56
CA MET A 246 -0.02 -10.42 -2.42
C MET A 246 1.49 -10.19 -2.67
N LYS A 247 1.93 -8.94 -2.78
CA LYS A 247 3.34 -8.57 -3.00
C LYS A 247 4.05 -8.40 -1.65
N THR A 248 5.35 -8.10 -1.71
CA THR A 248 6.19 -7.91 -0.53
C THR A 248 6.11 -6.48 0.01
N ASP A 249 6.69 -6.25 1.17
CA ASP A 249 6.70 -4.95 1.84
C ASP A 249 7.58 -3.96 1.06
N GLU A 250 8.70 -4.45 0.51
CA GLU A 250 9.59 -3.69 -0.36
C GLU A 250 8.86 -3.26 -1.64
N TYR A 251 8.02 -4.12 -2.22
CA TYR A 251 7.23 -3.74 -3.40
C TYR A 251 6.30 -2.56 -3.07
N VAL A 252 5.58 -2.61 -1.95
CA VAL A 252 4.66 -1.53 -1.55
C VAL A 252 5.43 -0.24 -1.32
N TYR A 253 6.46 -0.27 -0.48
CA TYR A 253 7.24 0.92 -0.14
C TYR A 253 7.84 1.58 -1.38
N ASN A 254 8.59 0.81 -2.17
CA ASN A 254 9.33 1.36 -3.31
C ASN A 254 8.36 1.85 -4.41
N THR A 255 7.23 1.17 -4.64
CA THR A 255 6.24 1.64 -5.62
C THR A 255 5.57 2.94 -5.17
N VAL A 256 5.07 2.99 -3.93
CA VAL A 256 4.42 4.18 -3.38
C VAL A 256 5.37 5.37 -3.39
N LYS A 257 6.62 5.18 -2.92
CA LYS A 257 7.65 6.23 -2.90
C LYS A 257 7.89 6.80 -4.29
N ASN A 258 8.04 5.95 -5.31
CA ASN A 258 8.28 6.40 -6.69
C ASN A 258 7.09 7.17 -7.28
N TYR A 259 5.86 6.72 -7.04
CA TYR A 259 4.68 7.47 -7.47
C TYR A 259 4.58 8.82 -6.75
N LYS A 260 4.85 8.85 -5.44
CA LYS A 260 4.86 10.08 -4.65
C LYS A 260 5.92 11.08 -5.17
N GLU A 261 7.15 10.63 -5.38
CA GLU A 261 8.21 11.47 -5.95
C GLU A 261 7.87 11.96 -7.35
N LYS A 262 7.21 11.12 -8.18
CA LYS A 262 6.74 11.53 -9.50
C LYS A 262 5.69 12.64 -9.40
N LEU A 263 4.74 12.56 -8.46
CA LEU A 263 3.72 13.58 -8.26
C LEU A 263 4.29 14.88 -7.66
N GLU A 264 5.19 14.79 -6.69
CA GLU A 264 5.70 15.96 -5.95
C GLU A 264 6.86 16.67 -6.66
N LYS A 265 7.71 15.91 -7.35
CA LYS A 265 9.01 16.39 -7.87
C LYS A 265 9.20 16.12 -9.36
N ASN A 266 8.22 15.51 -10.04
CA ASN A 266 8.33 15.07 -11.43
C ASN A 266 9.54 14.14 -11.69
N PHE A 267 9.94 13.36 -10.68
CA PHE A 267 11.10 12.47 -10.73
C PHE A 267 10.74 11.12 -10.09
N TYR A 268 11.33 10.03 -10.60
CA TYR A 268 11.28 8.72 -9.98
C TYR A 268 12.51 7.91 -10.36
N ASP A 269 12.88 6.92 -9.54
CA ASP A 269 13.97 6.00 -9.84
C ASP A 269 13.47 4.82 -10.67
N LYS A 270 13.78 4.88 -11.96
CA LYS A 270 13.39 3.86 -12.93
C LYS A 270 14.07 2.51 -12.69
N ASP A 271 15.30 2.51 -12.19
CA ASP A 271 16.02 1.27 -11.91
C ASP A 271 15.44 0.59 -10.68
N GLN A 272 15.11 1.35 -9.63
CA GLN A 272 14.40 0.86 -8.45
C GLN A 272 13.06 0.19 -8.81
N LEU A 273 12.25 0.82 -9.67
CA LEU A 273 11.00 0.20 -10.15
C LEU A 273 11.23 -1.02 -11.05
N ARG A 274 12.35 -1.14 -11.74
CA ARG A 274 12.68 -2.35 -12.51
C ARG A 274 13.20 -3.48 -11.63
N ASP A 275 13.78 -3.14 -10.49
CA ASP A 275 14.38 -4.11 -9.58
C ASP A 275 13.36 -4.72 -8.60
N ILE A 276 12.19 -4.08 -8.40
CA ILE A 276 11.06 -4.71 -7.68
C ILE A 276 10.49 -5.90 -8.45
N SER A 277 9.89 -6.87 -7.75
CA SER A 277 9.30 -8.06 -8.38
C SER A 277 8.21 -7.72 -9.41
N ASN A 278 8.50 -7.95 -10.70
CA ASN A 278 7.62 -7.64 -11.83
C ASN A 278 7.69 -8.71 -12.95
N ARG A 279 6.87 -8.55 -13.99
CA ARG A 279 6.88 -9.38 -15.22
C ARG A 279 7.10 -8.52 -16.46
N SER A 280 8.12 -7.68 -16.42
CA SER A 280 8.25 -6.53 -17.32
C SER A 280 7.08 -5.56 -17.17
N TYR A 281 7.22 -4.38 -17.78
CA TYR A 281 6.16 -3.37 -17.77
C TYR A 281 5.51 -3.18 -19.13
N THR A 282 4.21 -2.92 -19.09
CA THR A 282 3.38 -2.46 -20.18
C THR A 282 2.70 -1.15 -19.76
N LYS A 283 2.49 -0.23 -20.72
CA LYS A 283 1.67 0.97 -20.46
C LYS A 283 0.18 0.62 -20.40
N GLY A 284 -0.19 -0.59 -20.82
CA GLY A 284 -1.55 -1.12 -20.75
C GLY A 284 -2.48 -0.58 -21.84
N PHE A 285 -3.70 -1.12 -21.85
CA PHE A 285 -4.75 -0.72 -22.79
C PHE A 285 -5.19 0.73 -22.57
N ILE A 286 -5.07 1.24 -21.33
CA ILE A 286 -5.32 2.64 -20.97
C ILE A 286 -4.63 3.66 -21.90
N PHE A 287 -3.47 3.30 -22.47
CA PHE A 287 -2.76 4.13 -23.45
C PHE A 287 -2.67 3.50 -24.85
N GLY A 288 -3.70 2.75 -25.23
CA GLY A 288 -3.90 2.20 -26.58
C GLY A 288 -2.82 1.20 -27.00
N GLN A 289 -2.20 0.47 -26.06
CA GLN A 289 -1.18 -0.51 -26.41
C GLN A 289 -1.79 -1.74 -27.10
N LYS A 290 -1.47 -1.95 -28.37
CA LYS A 290 -2.00 -3.04 -29.21
C LYS A 290 -1.08 -4.24 -29.37
N SER A 291 0.16 -4.16 -28.89
CA SER A 291 1.16 -5.24 -28.99
C SER A 291 2.19 -5.19 -27.84
N SER A 292 3.04 -6.20 -27.72
CA SER A 292 4.15 -6.25 -26.74
C SER A 292 3.73 -6.11 -25.26
N TYR A 293 2.51 -6.53 -24.94
CA TYR A 293 1.95 -6.54 -23.57
C TYR A 293 1.97 -7.93 -22.92
N LEU A 294 2.46 -8.96 -23.62
CA LEU A 294 2.64 -10.31 -23.09
C LEU A 294 4.07 -10.50 -22.55
N ALA A 295 4.18 -11.19 -21.42
CA ALA A 295 5.42 -11.59 -20.79
C ALA A 295 5.81 -13.00 -21.29
N LEU A 296 6.33 -13.03 -22.52
CA LEU A 296 6.83 -14.23 -23.20
C LEU A 296 8.06 -14.81 -22.47
N GLU A 297 8.50 -16.00 -22.87
CA GLU A 297 9.60 -16.71 -22.21
C GLU A 297 10.93 -15.94 -22.31
N ASP A 298 11.21 -15.35 -23.47
CA ASP A 298 12.44 -14.60 -23.73
C ASP A 298 12.40 -13.15 -23.19
N GLU A 299 11.29 -12.74 -22.57
CA GLU A 299 11.21 -11.44 -21.91
C GLU A 299 12.05 -11.41 -20.62
N ASN A 300 13.06 -10.55 -20.62
CA ASN A 300 13.90 -10.33 -19.44
C ASN A 300 13.18 -9.44 -18.42
N LYS A 301 12.76 -10.07 -17.33
CA LYS A 301 12.08 -9.41 -16.19
C LYS A 301 13.03 -8.65 -15.28
N HIS A 302 14.32 -9.01 -15.33
CA HIS A 302 15.37 -8.45 -14.51
C HIS A 302 16.20 -7.45 -15.30
N ARG A 303 16.70 -6.43 -14.62
CA ARG A 303 17.55 -5.41 -15.22
C ARG A 303 18.88 -6.02 -15.64
N GLU A 304 19.27 -5.80 -16.89
CA GLU A 304 20.59 -6.15 -17.40
C GLU A 304 21.63 -5.19 -16.83
N ILE A 305 22.64 -5.73 -16.14
CA ILE A 305 23.68 -4.93 -15.47
C ILE A 305 25.04 -5.03 -16.16
N GLY A 306 25.18 -5.87 -17.18
CA GLY A 306 26.41 -6.01 -17.94
C GLY A 306 26.43 -7.27 -18.79
N GLN A 307 27.56 -7.50 -19.47
CA GLN A 307 27.78 -8.66 -20.33
C GLN A 307 29.11 -9.32 -19.99
N VAL A 308 29.13 -10.65 -20.03
CA VAL A 308 30.33 -11.45 -19.77
C VAL A 308 31.30 -11.33 -20.94
N TYR A 309 32.57 -11.05 -20.65
CA TYR A 309 33.67 -11.11 -21.61
C TYR A 309 34.89 -11.82 -20.99
N GLU A 310 35.85 -12.15 -21.85
CA GLU A 310 37.11 -12.77 -21.45
C GLU A 310 38.26 -11.76 -21.50
N LYS A 311 39.13 -11.82 -20.50
CA LYS A 311 40.38 -11.07 -20.44
C LYS A 311 41.43 -11.95 -19.75
N ASN A 312 42.54 -12.22 -20.44
CA ASN A 312 43.64 -13.06 -19.93
C ASN A 312 43.17 -14.45 -19.42
N GLY A 313 42.27 -15.12 -20.17
CA GLY A 313 41.75 -16.45 -19.81
C GLY A 313 40.80 -16.49 -18.61
N LYS A 314 40.37 -15.33 -18.11
CA LYS A 314 39.43 -15.18 -16.98
C LYS A 314 38.14 -14.51 -17.45
N ARG A 315 37.04 -14.79 -16.74
CA ARG A 315 35.70 -14.26 -17.02
C ARG A 315 35.45 -12.99 -16.20
N PHE A 316 34.97 -11.94 -16.87
CA PHE A 316 34.65 -10.65 -16.26
C PHE A 316 33.32 -10.14 -16.77
N PHE A 317 32.76 -9.16 -16.07
CA PHE A 317 31.81 -8.22 -16.67
C PHE A 317 32.11 -6.80 -16.21
N LYS A 318 31.64 -5.83 -16.99
CA LYS A 318 31.69 -4.42 -16.65
C LYS A 318 30.28 -3.97 -16.30
N SER A 319 30.11 -3.44 -15.09
CA SER A 319 28.79 -3.00 -14.64
C SER A 319 28.34 -1.76 -15.41
N ASN A 320 27.11 -1.75 -15.92
CA ASN A 320 26.49 -0.56 -16.52
C ASN A 320 25.77 0.31 -15.46
N SER A 321 25.77 -0.12 -14.20
CA SER A 321 25.02 0.46 -13.09
C SER A 321 25.83 0.47 -11.80
N SER A 322 25.49 1.33 -10.86
CA SER A 322 26.02 1.23 -9.50
C SER A 322 25.22 0.18 -8.74
N LEU A 323 25.91 -0.76 -8.10
CA LEU A 323 25.33 -1.86 -7.33
C LEU A 323 25.96 -1.86 -5.94
N ILE A 324 25.17 -2.25 -4.95
CA ILE A 324 25.66 -2.33 -3.57
C ILE A 324 25.99 -3.77 -3.18
N LYS A 325 26.85 -3.91 -2.18
CA LYS A 325 27.15 -5.17 -1.50
C LYS A 325 25.86 -5.94 -1.17
N GLU A 326 25.92 -7.27 -1.25
CA GLU A 326 24.81 -8.22 -1.05
C GLU A 326 23.69 -8.18 -2.12
N SER A 327 23.84 -7.38 -3.18
CA SER A 327 23.00 -7.55 -4.37
C SER A 327 23.24 -8.92 -5.02
N ILE A 328 22.18 -9.54 -5.50
CA ILE A 328 22.22 -10.88 -6.10
C ILE A 328 22.10 -10.75 -7.62
N LEU A 329 23.11 -11.24 -8.33
CA LEU A 329 23.20 -11.24 -9.79
C LEU A 329 22.89 -12.62 -10.35
N GLN A 330 22.44 -12.72 -11.59
CA GLN A 330 22.29 -13.96 -12.33
C GLN A 330 23.41 -14.08 -13.35
N VAL A 331 24.23 -15.11 -13.23
CA VAL A 331 25.25 -15.48 -14.23
C VAL A 331 24.76 -16.70 -15.01
N THR A 332 24.92 -16.67 -16.33
CA THR A 332 24.60 -17.82 -17.20
C THR A 332 25.88 -18.57 -17.54
N THR A 333 25.94 -19.87 -17.27
CA THR A 333 27.09 -20.70 -17.61
C THR A 333 27.02 -21.22 -19.05
N GLU A 334 28.12 -21.75 -19.57
CA GLU A 334 28.20 -22.35 -20.91
C GLU A 334 27.19 -23.51 -21.10
N LYS A 335 26.84 -24.21 -20.01
CA LYS A 335 25.79 -25.25 -19.96
C LYS A 335 24.36 -24.66 -19.87
N ASN A 336 24.20 -23.36 -20.08
CA ASN A 336 22.95 -22.61 -19.95
C ASN A 336 22.29 -22.71 -18.54
N ARG A 337 23.08 -22.97 -17.49
CA ARG A 337 22.59 -22.90 -16.11
C ARG A 337 22.57 -21.44 -15.66
N LYS A 338 21.47 -21.02 -15.03
CA LYS A 338 21.32 -19.68 -14.43
C LYS A 338 21.61 -19.79 -12.94
N LEU A 339 22.70 -19.17 -12.48
CA LEU A 339 23.18 -19.30 -11.11
C LEU A 339 23.30 -17.93 -10.42
N PRO A 340 23.00 -17.85 -9.11
CA PRO A 340 23.12 -16.60 -8.37
C PRO A 340 24.58 -16.30 -7.98
N LEU A 341 24.99 -15.04 -8.11
CA LEU A 341 26.24 -14.48 -7.59
C LEU A 341 25.89 -13.35 -6.62
N THR A 342 26.29 -13.46 -5.36
CA THR A 342 26.11 -12.39 -4.37
C THR A 342 27.34 -11.48 -4.36
N LEU A 343 27.14 -10.17 -4.51
CA LEU A 343 28.23 -9.20 -4.41
C LEU A 343 28.79 -9.12 -2.99
N THR A 344 30.11 -9.16 -2.85
CA THR A 344 30.82 -9.01 -1.57
C THR A 344 31.20 -7.57 -1.26
N GLU A 345 31.18 -6.70 -2.26
CA GLU A 345 31.53 -5.28 -2.20
C GLU A 345 30.65 -4.46 -3.15
N ASP A 346 30.64 -3.14 -2.98
CA ASP A 346 29.95 -2.22 -3.88
C ASP A 346 30.66 -2.19 -5.25
N LEU A 347 29.88 -2.13 -6.31
CA LEU A 347 30.37 -2.08 -7.69
C LEU A 347 29.90 -0.78 -8.35
N LYS A 348 30.82 0.12 -8.65
CA LYS A 348 30.49 1.39 -9.32
C LYS A 348 30.13 1.15 -10.79
N LYS A 349 29.31 2.03 -11.35
CA LYS A 349 29.07 2.07 -12.80
C LYS A 349 30.40 2.18 -13.56
N GLY A 350 30.61 1.27 -14.51
CA GLY A 350 31.81 1.15 -15.32
C GLY A 350 32.94 0.34 -14.69
N GLN A 351 32.79 -0.15 -13.45
CA GLN A 351 33.78 -1.00 -12.80
C GLN A 351 33.71 -2.43 -13.35
N GLU A 352 34.87 -3.07 -13.54
CA GLU A 352 35.00 -4.47 -13.92
C GLU A 352 34.95 -5.36 -12.66
N LEU A 353 34.25 -6.50 -12.72
CA LEU A 353 34.26 -7.53 -11.68
C LEU A 353 34.69 -8.88 -12.28
N GLU A 354 35.69 -9.53 -11.65
CA GLU A 354 36.10 -10.89 -11.99
C GLU A 354 35.07 -11.90 -11.48
N LEU A 355 34.60 -12.78 -12.35
CA LEU A 355 33.68 -13.86 -12.02
C LEU A 355 34.46 -15.10 -11.53
N LYS A 356 35.18 -14.96 -10.40
CA LYS A 356 36.13 -15.97 -9.88
C LYS A 356 35.52 -17.37 -9.72
N ASP A 357 34.28 -17.41 -9.22
CA ASP A 357 33.54 -18.66 -8.97
C ASP A 357 32.77 -19.18 -10.21
N PHE A 358 32.78 -18.43 -11.31
CA PHE A 358 32.09 -18.76 -12.56
C PHE A 358 33.06 -18.78 -13.73
N LYS A 359 34.07 -19.66 -13.64
CA LYS A 359 35.06 -19.86 -14.72
C LYS A 359 34.41 -20.30 -16.04
N ASP A 360 33.26 -20.99 -15.96
CA ASP A 360 32.44 -21.42 -17.08
C ASP A 360 31.29 -20.44 -17.41
N ALA A 361 31.38 -19.17 -16.98
CA ALA A 361 30.43 -18.14 -17.40
C ALA A 361 30.48 -17.98 -18.92
N LYS A 362 29.30 -18.01 -19.56
CA LYS A 362 29.16 -17.99 -21.01
C LYS A 362 29.54 -16.63 -21.58
N ILE A 363 30.56 -16.56 -22.43
CA ILE A 363 30.97 -15.31 -23.10
C ILE A 363 29.79 -14.73 -23.89
N GLY A 364 29.62 -13.42 -23.81
CA GLY A 364 28.54 -12.70 -24.48
C GLY A 364 27.18 -12.85 -23.79
N SER A 365 27.06 -13.68 -22.76
CA SER A 365 25.82 -13.75 -21.98
C SER A 365 25.65 -12.51 -21.10
N LYS A 366 24.39 -12.12 -20.92
CA LYS A 366 24.00 -10.98 -20.08
C LYS A 366 24.00 -11.37 -18.62
N ILE A 367 24.36 -10.43 -17.75
CA ILE A 367 24.21 -10.53 -16.31
C ILE A 367 22.99 -9.72 -15.90
N TYR A 368 22.14 -10.31 -15.07
CA TYR A 368 20.91 -9.69 -14.60
C TYR A 368 20.92 -9.47 -13.09
N LEU A 369 20.27 -8.42 -12.62
CA LEU A 369 20.06 -8.18 -11.19
C LEU A 369 18.78 -8.90 -10.72
N LEU A 370 18.95 -9.94 -9.89
CA LEU A 370 17.84 -10.73 -9.34
C LEU A 370 17.20 -10.06 -8.13
N SER A 371 18.03 -9.48 -7.27
CA SER A 371 17.60 -8.77 -6.07
C SER A 371 18.59 -7.67 -5.74
N SER A 372 18.06 -6.50 -5.38
CA SER A 372 18.84 -5.34 -4.96
C SER A 372 18.60 -5.11 -3.48
N LYS A 373 19.68 -5.15 -2.68
CA LYS A 373 19.60 -4.82 -1.25
C LYS A 373 19.12 -3.37 -1.02
N VAL A 374 19.31 -2.48 -2.00
CA VAL A 374 18.83 -1.08 -1.96
C VAL A 374 17.33 -1.02 -1.69
N LEU A 375 16.54 -1.95 -2.22
CA LEU A 375 15.09 -1.97 -2.03
C LEU A 375 14.71 -2.20 -0.56
N LYS A 376 15.50 -3.02 0.14
CA LYS A 376 15.33 -3.30 1.55
C LYS A 376 15.88 -2.18 2.42
N ASP A 377 17.08 -1.68 2.12
CA ASP A 377 17.69 -0.56 2.85
C ASP A 377 16.80 0.70 2.80
N ASN A 378 16.18 0.95 1.64
CA ASN A 378 15.20 2.01 1.45
C ASN A 378 13.98 1.85 2.36
N LEU A 379 13.44 0.62 2.45
CA LEU A 379 12.32 0.29 3.34
C LEU A 379 12.74 0.48 4.81
N ASP A 380 13.87 -0.07 5.22
CA ASP A 380 14.38 0.02 6.59
C ASP A 380 14.59 1.49 7.02
N GLN A 381 15.11 2.33 6.12
CA GLN A 381 15.24 3.78 6.35
C GLN A 381 13.87 4.45 6.55
N GLY A 382 12.88 4.10 5.74
CA GLY A 382 11.51 4.61 5.88
C GLY A 382 10.86 4.18 7.18
N LEU A 383 11.01 2.90 7.56
CA LEU A 383 10.47 2.33 8.79
C LEU A 383 11.08 2.96 10.04
N ASN A 384 12.33 3.42 9.99
CA ASN A 384 12.99 4.10 11.11
C ASN A 384 12.52 5.54 11.33
N SER A 385 11.79 6.15 10.38
CA SER A 385 11.48 7.58 10.41
C SER A 385 9.99 7.93 10.35
N TYR A 386 9.08 6.99 10.07
CA TYR A 386 7.67 7.32 9.80
C TYR A 386 6.81 7.64 11.03
N LYS A 387 7.22 7.24 12.24
CA LYS A 387 6.49 7.48 13.50
C LYS A 387 6.88 8.83 14.12
N ASN A 388 6.70 9.90 13.36
CA ASN A 388 7.22 11.23 13.68
C ASN A 388 6.15 12.34 13.64
N LEU A 389 4.91 12.03 14.05
CA LEU A 389 3.84 13.02 14.05
C LEU A 389 4.11 14.15 15.06
N PRO A 390 4.12 15.43 14.65
CA PRO A 390 4.55 16.52 15.51
C PRO A 390 3.56 16.76 16.65
N LEU A 391 4.03 16.63 17.89
CA LEU A 391 3.25 16.81 19.11
C LEU A 391 3.76 18.00 19.93
N ASP A 392 2.87 18.94 20.22
CA ASP A 392 3.15 20.03 21.14
C ASP A 392 2.78 19.62 22.56
N ILE A 393 3.70 19.85 23.50
CA ILE A 393 3.58 19.46 24.90
C ILE A 393 3.69 20.71 25.76
N LYS A 394 2.71 20.93 26.63
CA LYS A 394 2.78 21.93 27.70
C LYS A 394 2.64 21.24 29.04
N PHE A 395 3.55 21.53 29.95
CA PHE A 395 3.54 20.98 31.31
C PHE A 395 3.58 22.10 32.34
N VAL A 396 2.66 22.04 33.30
CA VAL A 396 2.53 23.00 34.39
C VAL A 396 2.59 22.25 35.71
N ALA A 397 3.50 22.63 36.61
CA ALA A 397 3.59 22.05 37.95
C ALA A 397 3.92 23.14 39.00
N LYS A 398 3.01 23.33 39.94
CA LYS A 398 3.10 24.39 40.96
C LYS A 398 2.96 23.77 42.35
N ILE A 399 3.79 24.20 43.31
CA ILE A 399 3.84 23.59 44.65
C ILE A 399 2.45 23.66 45.30
N GLY A 400 2.01 22.54 45.88
CA GLY A 400 0.69 22.41 46.50
C GLY A 400 -0.47 22.27 45.52
N LYS A 401 -0.23 22.18 44.21
CA LYS A 401 -1.24 21.89 43.19
C LYS A 401 -0.98 20.56 42.50
N TYR A 402 -1.99 20.03 41.82
CA TYR A 402 -1.81 18.90 40.92
C TYR A 402 -1.10 19.35 39.64
N PRO A 403 -0.10 18.60 39.16
CA PRO A 403 0.55 18.92 37.90
C PRO A 403 -0.41 18.68 36.74
N LYS A 404 -0.23 19.42 35.64
CA LYS A 404 -1.08 19.34 34.45
C LYS A 404 -0.21 19.20 33.21
N ILE A 405 -0.53 18.21 32.40
CA ILE A 405 0.03 18.05 31.05
C ILE A 405 -1.06 18.39 30.03
N THR A 406 -0.67 19.06 28.95
CA THR A 406 -1.53 19.38 27.82
C THR A 406 -0.80 18.97 26.55
N LEU A 407 -1.47 18.15 25.75
CA LEU A 407 -0.96 17.68 24.47
C LEU A 407 -1.80 18.26 23.34
N GLN A 408 -1.15 18.66 22.26
CA GLN A 408 -1.82 19.15 21.07
C GLN A 408 -1.20 18.55 19.80
N TYR A 409 -2.05 17.94 18.99
CA TYR A 409 -1.75 17.48 17.64
C TYR A 409 -2.76 18.11 16.69
N LYS A 410 -2.29 18.97 15.76
CA LYS A 410 -3.14 19.79 14.89
C LYS A 410 -4.22 20.53 15.72
N ASP A 411 -5.49 20.28 15.43
CA ASP A 411 -6.64 20.89 16.08
C ASP A 411 -7.10 20.13 17.33
N THR A 412 -6.59 18.91 17.55
CA THR A 412 -6.96 18.09 18.71
C THR A 412 -6.07 18.43 19.89
N LYS A 413 -6.72 18.92 20.96
CA LYS A 413 -6.07 19.26 22.23
C LYS A 413 -6.72 18.51 23.39
N ILE A 414 -5.89 17.99 24.28
CA ILE A 414 -6.30 17.36 25.55
C ILE A 414 -5.50 17.94 26.71
N SER A 415 -6.05 17.82 27.92
CA SER A 415 -5.35 18.15 29.15
C SER A 415 -5.64 17.08 30.20
N TYR A 416 -4.59 16.63 30.89
CA TYR A 416 -4.66 15.61 31.92
C TYR A 416 -4.03 16.16 33.20
N GLU A 417 -4.72 15.97 34.32
CA GLU A 417 -4.26 16.39 35.66
C GLU A 417 -3.74 15.17 36.43
N GLY A 418 -2.57 15.32 37.04
CA GLY A 418 -1.92 14.27 37.80
C GLY A 418 -2.61 14.00 39.14
N GLU A 419 -2.37 12.82 39.70
CA GLU A 419 -3.03 12.36 40.92
C GLU A 419 -2.31 12.78 42.21
N ASN A 420 -1.03 13.16 42.11
CA ASN A 420 -0.20 13.53 43.25
C ASN A 420 0.05 15.04 43.25
N LEU A 421 0.04 15.65 44.44
CA LEU A 421 0.42 17.05 44.60
C LEU A 421 1.91 17.24 44.33
N VAL A 422 2.25 18.40 43.77
CA VAL A 422 3.64 18.84 43.64
C VAL A 422 4.15 19.25 45.01
N GLU A 423 5.23 18.61 45.47
CA GLU A 423 5.84 18.89 46.77
C GLU A 423 7.04 19.86 46.61
N GLU A 424 7.47 20.46 47.72
CA GLU A 424 8.73 21.22 47.76
C GLU A 424 9.90 20.26 48.02
N GLY A 425 10.91 20.29 47.16
CA GLY A 425 12.08 19.43 47.23
C GLY A 425 13.02 19.82 48.36
N LYS A 426 13.20 18.93 49.34
CA LYS A 426 14.09 19.16 50.49
C LYS A 426 15.58 18.87 50.22
N ASN A 427 15.90 17.97 49.29
CA ASN A 427 17.28 17.54 48.96
C ASN A 427 17.55 17.30 47.45
N ILE A 428 16.51 17.00 46.66
CA ILE A 428 16.60 16.76 45.22
C ILE A 428 15.48 17.58 44.57
N SER A 429 15.85 18.52 43.71
CA SER A 429 14.90 19.30 42.90
C SER A 429 14.92 18.78 41.47
N LEU A 430 13.76 18.74 40.81
CA LEU A 430 13.69 18.45 39.39
C LEU A 430 13.93 19.73 38.60
N GLU A 431 14.93 19.73 37.72
CA GLU A 431 15.15 20.82 36.79
C GLU A 431 14.21 20.72 35.58
N LYS A 432 14.04 21.84 34.87
CA LYS A 432 13.21 21.87 33.64
C LYS A 432 13.68 20.85 32.61
N GLU A 433 14.99 20.62 32.50
CA GLU A 433 15.54 19.71 31.49
C GLU A 433 15.25 18.23 31.83
N ASP A 434 15.26 17.83 33.11
CA ASP A 434 14.83 16.49 33.53
C ASP A 434 13.37 16.22 33.16
N ILE A 435 12.50 17.20 33.40
CA ILE A 435 11.07 17.09 33.10
C ILE A 435 10.89 16.96 31.59
N LYS A 436 11.58 17.79 30.81
CA LYS A 436 11.57 17.75 29.34
C LYS A 436 11.99 16.39 28.82
N GLU A 437 13.11 15.84 29.30
CA GLU A 437 13.60 14.51 28.89
C GLU A 437 12.57 13.41 29.18
N ASN A 438 11.85 13.49 30.30
CA ASN A 438 10.77 12.53 30.57
C ASN A 438 9.56 12.78 29.67
N LEU A 439 9.17 14.01 29.39
CA LEU A 439 8.01 14.30 28.54
C LEU A 439 8.23 13.91 27.07
N THR A 440 9.46 13.99 26.56
CA THR A 440 9.78 13.71 25.15
C THR A 440 10.04 12.24 24.84
N LYS A 441 10.04 11.34 25.85
CA LYS A 441 10.19 9.88 25.66
C LYS A 441 8.94 9.25 25.05
N LEU A 442 8.74 9.50 23.75
CA LEU A 442 7.58 9.09 22.95
C LEU A 442 7.84 7.88 22.04
N GLY A 443 8.99 7.20 22.16
CA GLY A 443 9.45 6.19 21.18
C GLY A 443 8.54 4.98 20.94
N ASN A 444 7.58 4.70 21.83
CA ASN A 444 6.57 3.65 21.62
C ASN A 444 5.27 4.17 20.98
N THR A 445 5.23 5.45 20.61
CA THR A 445 4.06 6.12 20.03
C THR A 445 4.35 6.51 18.58
N ILE A 446 3.35 7.05 17.90
CA ILE A 446 3.47 7.60 16.54
C ILE A 446 3.97 9.05 16.52
N TYR A 447 4.19 9.64 17.70
CA TYR A 447 4.44 11.07 17.86
C TYR A 447 5.91 11.39 18.13
N GLU A 448 6.33 12.55 17.66
CA GLU A 448 7.62 13.17 17.99
C GLU A 448 7.36 14.56 18.60
N ALA A 449 8.08 14.89 19.67
CA ALA A 449 7.90 16.16 20.35
C ALA A 449 8.41 17.32 19.48
N ARG A 450 7.51 18.23 19.07
CA ARG A 450 7.85 19.40 18.27
C ARG A 450 8.15 20.62 19.13
N LYS A 451 7.23 20.96 20.04
CA LYS A 451 7.34 22.11 20.95
C LYS A 451 7.10 21.65 22.38
N VAL A 452 7.97 22.03 23.30
CA VAL A 452 7.84 21.67 24.73
C VAL A 452 7.90 22.93 25.59
N GLU A 453 6.78 23.26 26.24
CA GLU A 453 6.67 24.38 27.18
C GLU A 453 6.57 23.85 28.61
N ILE A 454 7.45 24.33 29.49
CA ILE A 454 7.51 23.89 30.90
C ILE A 454 7.41 25.10 31.83
N ASP A 455 6.32 25.15 32.59
CA ASP A 455 6.06 26.16 33.60
C ASP A 455 6.02 25.51 35.00
N ILE A 456 7.10 25.69 35.76
CA ILE A 456 7.27 25.09 37.08
C ILE A 456 7.70 26.11 38.12
N ASP A 457 7.34 25.89 39.38
CA ASP A 457 7.94 26.62 40.50
C ASP A 457 9.38 26.16 40.77
N LYS A 458 10.16 26.99 41.47
CA LYS A 458 11.52 26.62 41.88
C LYS A 458 11.45 25.51 42.92
N ASN A 459 12.42 24.60 42.91
CA ASN A 459 12.58 23.52 43.88
C ASN A 459 11.37 22.58 43.99
N ILE A 460 10.68 22.28 42.89
CA ILE A 460 9.59 21.30 42.91
C ILE A 460 10.13 19.87 43.04
N PHE A 461 9.36 19.01 43.69
CA PHE A 461 9.55 17.57 43.74
C PHE A 461 8.34 16.86 43.13
N LEU A 462 8.62 16.02 42.14
CA LEU A 462 7.68 15.08 41.51
C LEU A 462 8.45 13.79 41.21
N ARG A 463 7.79 12.64 41.29
CA ARG A 463 8.44 11.38 40.91
C ARG A 463 8.49 11.29 39.38
N LYS A 464 9.65 10.90 38.80
CA LYS A 464 9.76 10.65 37.34
C LYS A 464 8.70 9.65 36.85
N LYS A 465 8.32 8.67 37.68
CA LYS A 465 7.22 7.72 37.41
C LYS A 465 5.87 8.42 37.18
N ASP A 466 5.58 9.47 37.95
CA ASP A 466 4.32 10.21 37.86
C ASP A 466 4.26 11.00 36.55
N ILE A 467 5.35 11.69 36.19
CA ILE A 467 5.48 12.40 34.90
C ILE A 467 5.32 11.42 33.72
N ASN A 468 5.99 10.26 33.80
CA ASN A 468 5.88 9.23 32.76
C ASN A 468 4.47 8.62 32.67
N SER A 469 3.77 8.49 33.80
CA SER A 469 2.37 8.02 33.83
C SER A 469 1.44 9.05 33.18
N MET A 470 1.57 10.32 33.57
CA MET A 470 0.79 11.42 33.00
C MET A 470 0.99 11.53 31.49
N ARG A 471 2.23 11.43 31.00
CA ARG A 471 2.53 11.42 29.56
C ARG A 471 1.78 10.29 28.85
N ARG A 472 1.85 9.06 29.37
CA ARG A 472 1.18 7.90 28.76
C ARG A 472 -0.34 8.07 28.73
N ARG A 473 -0.96 8.43 29.86
CA ARG A 473 -2.40 8.68 29.95
C ARG A 473 -2.85 9.79 29.01
N ALA A 474 -2.13 10.91 28.98
CA ALA A 474 -2.45 12.02 28.09
C ALA A 474 -2.36 11.61 26.60
N VAL A 475 -1.40 10.76 26.22
CA VAL A 475 -1.31 10.22 24.85
C VAL A 475 -2.45 9.26 24.54
N GLU A 476 -2.85 8.41 25.49
CA GLU A 476 -4.04 7.53 25.37
C GLU A 476 -5.30 8.37 25.12
N ASP A 477 -5.57 9.36 25.98
CA ASP A 477 -6.72 10.28 25.85
C ASP A 477 -6.69 11.05 24.52
N LEU A 478 -5.51 11.45 24.06
CA LEU A 478 -5.34 12.13 22.77
C LEU A 478 -5.76 11.20 21.62
N ASN A 479 -5.28 9.96 21.63
CA ASN A 479 -5.61 8.97 20.60
C ASN A 479 -7.11 8.67 20.60
N GLU A 480 -7.71 8.42 21.77
CA GLU A 480 -9.15 8.18 21.89
C GLU A 480 -9.96 9.36 21.34
N LYS A 481 -9.59 10.60 21.68
CA LYS A 481 -10.26 11.79 21.16
C LYS A 481 -10.14 11.93 19.65
N ARG A 482 -8.98 11.58 19.07
CA ARG A 482 -8.76 11.58 17.62
C ARG A 482 -9.61 10.51 16.92
N LEU A 483 -9.68 9.31 17.49
CA LEU A 483 -10.41 8.17 16.93
C LEU A 483 -11.92 8.29 17.08
N ALA A 484 -12.40 8.95 18.14
CA ALA A 484 -13.82 9.10 18.42
C ALA A 484 -14.59 9.71 17.24
N PHE A 485 -13.97 10.52 16.39
CA PHE A 485 -14.61 11.06 15.18
C PHE A 485 -15.06 9.98 14.20
N TYR A 486 -14.28 8.91 14.03
CA TYR A 486 -14.48 7.88 13.02
C TYR A 486 -15.46 6.79 13.46
N LYS A 487 -15.57 6.53 14.76
CA LYS A 487 -16.44 5.47 15.29
C LYS A 487 -17.92 5.82 15.15
N ASN A 488 -18.69 4.89 14.61
CA ASN A 488 -20.14 4.99 14.52
C ASN A 488 -20.83 4.17 15.61
N SER A 489 -22.05 4.54 15.96
CA SER A 489 -22.89 3.70 16.82
C SER A 489 -23.29 2.40 16.10
N PRO A 490 -23.42 1.28 16.84
CA PRO A 490 -23.88 0.01 16.26
C PRO A 490 -25.20 0.17 15.51
N VAL A 491 -25.31 -0.50 14.36
CA VAL A 491 -26.50 -0.48 13.50
C VAL A 491 -26.89 -1.90 13.14
N LYS A 492 -28.20 -2.13 12.98
CA LYS A 492 -28.73 -3.38 12.45
C LYS A 492 -29.50 -3.11 11.17
N ILE A 493 -29.04 -3.69 10.08
CA ILE A 493 -29.67 -3.59 8.77
C ILE A 493 -30.84 -4.57 8.75
N LYS A 494 -32.04 -4.05 8.51
CA LYS A 494 -33.25 -4.87 8.33
C LYS A 494 -33.37 -5.21 6.84
N LYS A 495 -33.55 -6.49 6.55
CA LYS A 495 -34.01 -6.93 5.22
C LYS A 495 -35.48 -6.57 5.13
N GLU A 496 -35.84 -5.66 4.23
CA GLU A 496 -37.23 -5.46 3.85
C GLU A 496 -37.63 -6.68 2.99
N ASN A 497 -38.59 -7.47 3.48
CA ASN A 497 -39.07 -8.69 2.82
C ASN A 497 -39.94 -8.38 1.60
#